data_AF-A0A7J3T9U5-F1
#
_entry.id   AF-A0A7J3T9U5-F1
#
_cell.length_a   1.000
_cell.length_b   1.000
_cell.length_c   1.000
_cell.angle_alpha   90.00
_cell.angle_beta   90.00
_cell.angle_gamma   90.00
#
_symmetry.space_group_name_H-M   'P 1'
#
loop_
_entity.id
_entity.type
_entity.pdbx_description
1 polymer ?
#
loop_
_entity_poly.entity_id
_entity_poly.type
_entity_poly.pdbx_seq_one_letter_code
_entity_poly.pdbx_strand_id
1 'polypeptide(L)'
;MKASVYAAIVTVIMIGAGLGVYWWTSGGFENENVKVVKEGDEISVWYYGYIYYGGERRIFDTNIKEVAMDNTTYPKTLTYTWSGNFKPLNFTVGDGTMIKGFDLGVRGMKEGETRTIIVPPEQGYVFSWKSVKNYSMEEDIPV
;
A
#
# COMPACT_ATOMS: atom_id res chain seq x y z
N MET A 1 -8.08 58.36 27.87
CA MET A 1 -7.32 58.23 26.61
C MET A 1 -8.13 58.88 25.49
N LYS A 2 -7.52 59.66 24.59
CA LYS A 2 -8.23 60.44 23.57
C LYS A 2 -8.68 59.51 22.41
N ALA A 3 -9.82 59.81 21.77
CA ALA A 3 -10.38 59.02 20.66
C ALA A 3 -9.37 58.73 19.53
N SER A 4 -8.40 59.62 19.32
CA SER A 4 -7.29 59.43 18.37
C SER A 4 -6.40 58.22 18.67
N VAL A 5 -6.25 57.84 19.94
CA VAL A 5 -5.46 56.67 20.35
C VAL A 5 -6.16 55.37 19.98
N TYR A 6 -7.50 55.31 20.14
CA TYR A 6 -8.29 54.15 19.74
C TYR A 6 -8.31 53.96 18.22
N ALA A 7 -8.43 55.05 17.44
CA ALA A 7 -8.36 54.99 15.99
C ALA A 7 -7.01 54.44 15.49
N ALA A 8 -5.90 54.82 16.12
CA ALA A 8 -4.58 54.30 15.79
C ALA A 8 -4.45 52.79 16.07
N ILE A 9 -4.93 52.32 17.22
CA ILE A 9 -4.88 50.90 17.61
C ILE A 9 -5.71 50.03 16.64
N VAL A 10 -6.93 50.47 16.31
CA VAL A 10 -7.81 49.76 15.37
C VAL A 10 -7.16 49.64 13.98
N THR A 11 -6.49 50.70 13.52
CA THR A 11 -5.81 50.70 12.22
C THR A 11 -4.66 49.69 12.17
N VAL A 12 -3.86 49.60 13.24
CA VAL A 12 -2.76 48.63 13.34
C VAL A 12 -3.27 47.19 13.34
N ILE A 13 -4.38 46.92 14.04
CA ILE A 13 -5.01 45.60 14.07
C ILE A 13 -5.52 45.21 12.68
N MET A 14 -6.15 46.13 11.95
CA MET A 14 -6.66 45.88 10.59
C MET A 14 -5.52 45.59 9.60
N ILE A 15 -4.40 46.31 9.70
CA ILE A 15 -3.21 46.05 8.87
C ILE A 15 -2.59 44.69 9.23
N GLY A 16 -2.47 44.37 10.52
CA GLY A 16 -1.94 43.08 10.97
C GLY A 16 -2.80 41.90 10.53
N ALA A 17 -4.13 42.01 10.63
CA ALA A 17 -5.06 41.00 10.14
C ALA A 17 -5.00 40.86 8.61
N GLY A 18 -4.92 41.98 7.88
CA GLY A 18 -4.77 41.97 6.43
C GLY A 18 -3.46 41.31 5.98
N LEU A 19 -2.35 41.61 6.64
CA LEU A 19 -1.07 40.94 6.41
C LEU A 19 -1.14 39.47 6.80
N GLY A 20 -1.77 39.11 7.91
CA GLY A 20 -1.96 37.71 8.32
C GLY A 20 -2.77 36.90 7.31
N VAL A 21 -3.86 37.47 6.78
CA VAL A 21 -4.66 36.86 5.70
C VAL A 21 -3.83 36.75 4.42
N TYR A 22 -3.12 37.81 4.04
CA TYR A 22 -2.26 37.79 2.85
C TYR A 22 -1.17 36.72 2.96
N TRP A 23 -0.50 36.59 4.10
CA TRP A 23 0.49 35.54 4.34
C TRP A 23 -0.15 34.14 4.38
N TRP A 24 -1.37 33.98 4.91
CA TRP A 24 -2.10 32.70 4.90
C TRP A 24 -2.53 32.30 3.48
N THR A 25 -2.99 33.24 2.66
CA THR A 25 -3.44 32.96 1.30
C THR A 25 -2.28 32.87 0.31
N SER A 26 -1.18 33.58 0.56
CA SER A 26 0.00 33.62 -0.32
C SER A 26 1.09 32.63 0.09
N GLY A 27 1.06 32.13 1.33
CA GLY A 27 1.83 30.98 1.80
C GLY A 27 1.27 29.69 1.22
N GLY A 28 1.22 29.63 -0.12
CA GLY A 28 0.52 28.63 -0.90
C GLY A 28 0.74 27.22 -0.37
N PHE A 29 -0.31 26.41 -0.44
CA PHE A 29 -0.20 24.97 -0.29
C PHE A 29 0.95 24.51 -1.19
N GLU A 30 2.06 24.14 -0.58
CA GLU A 30 3.21 23.62 -1.28
C GLU A 30 2.68 22.41 -2.05
N ASN A 31 2.65 22.51 -3.38
CA ASN A 31 2.37 21.36 -4.23
C ASN A 31 3.57 20.45 -4.05
N GLU A 32 3.52 19.58 -3.05
CA GLU A 32 4.47 18.49 -2.90
C GLU A 32 4.46 17.76 -4.24
N ASN A 33 5.62 17.71 -4.91
CA ASN A 33 5.75 16.97 -6.16
C ASN A 33 5.71 15.47 -5.83
N VAL A 34 4.51 14.96 -5.55
CA VAL A 34 4.32 13.57 -5.17
C VAL A 34 4.66 12.70 -6.36
N LYS A 35 5.68 11.85 -6.21
CA LYS A 35 6.11 10.92 -7.26
C LYS A 35 4.98 9.93 -7.53
N VAL A 36 4.58 9.82 -8.79
CA VAL A 36 3.54 8.91 -9.27
C VAL A 36 4.19 7.79 -10.07
N VAL A 37 3.88 6.55 -9.72
CA VAL A 37 4.43 5.33 -10.34
C VAL A 37 3.99 5.21 -11.79
N LYS A 38 4.96 4.97 -12.68
CA LYS A 38 4.80 4.74 -14.12
C LYS A 38 5.50 3.44 -14.54
N GLU A 39 5.17 2.97 -15.73
CA GLU A 39 5.89 1.87 -16.36
C GLU A 39 7.36 2.23 -16.56
N GLY A 40 8.27 1.30 -16.25
CA GLY A 40 9.71 1.50 -16.24
C GLY A 40 10.28 2.02 -14.92
N ASP A 41 9.44 2.45 -13.96
CA ASP A 41 9.92 2.86 -12.64
C ASP A 41 10.39 1.64 -11.83
N GLU A 42 11.53 1.78 -11.17
CA GLU A 42 11.94 0.88 -10.08
C GLU A 42 11.27 1.34 -8.78
N ILE A 43 10.53 0.44 -8.13
CA ILE A 43 9.80 0.73 -6.91
C ILE A 43 10.10 -0.29 -5.81
N SER A 44 9.91 0.14 -4.56
CA SER A 44 10.02 -0.69 -3.37
C SER A 44 8.69 -0.68 -2.62
N VAL A 45 8.11 -1.86 -2.39
CA VAL A 45 6.78 -1.98 -1.75
C VAL A 45 6.77 -2.95 -0.58
N TRP A 46 6.06 -2.55 0.47
CA TRP A 46 5.61 -3.46 1.53
C TRP A 46 4.23 -3.98 1.15
N TYR A 47 4.01 -5.29 1.24
CA TYR A 47 2.76 -5.91 0.84
C TYR A 47 2.40 -7.13 1.70
N TYR A 48 1.13 -7.48 1.63
CA TYR A 48 0.64 -8.80 1.96
C TYR A 48 -0.39 -9.22 0.91
N GLY A 49 -0.29 -10.46 0.45
CA GLY A 49 -1.23 -11.08 -0.47
C GLY A 49 -2.21 -11.96 0.29
N TYR A 50 -3.51 -11.87 -0.04
CA TYR A 50 -4.53 -12.73 0.53
C TYR A 50 -5.44 -13.33 -0.53
N ILE A 51 -6.01 -14.48 -0.20
CA ILE A 51 -7.08 -15.14 -0.96
C ILE A 51 -8.31 -15.32 -0.06
N TYR A 52 -9.48 -15.46 -0.66
CA TYR A 52 -10.67 -15.89 0.07
C TYR A 52 -10.81 -17.41 0.00
N TYR A 53 -10.92 -18.04 1.16
CA TYR A 53 -11.17 -19.48 1.28
C TYR A 53 -12.11 -19.73 2.45
N GLY A 54 -13.22 -20.45 2.21
CA GLY A 54 -14.23 -20.72 3.24
C GLY A 54 -14.93 -19.47 3.78
N GLY A 55 -15.02 -18.39 2.98
CA GLY A 55 -15.63 -17.11 3.39
C GLY A 55 -14.68 -16.17 4.16
N GLU A 56 -13.45 -16.60 4.43
CA GLU A 56 -12.46 -15.83 5.19
C GLU A 56 -11.28 -15.41 4.30
N ARG A 57 -10.69 -14.25 4.59
CA ARG A 57 -9.41 -13.83 3.99
C ARG A 57 -8.27 -14.60 4.64
N ARG A 58 -7.38 -15.18 3.85
CA ARG A 58 -6.19 -15.87 4.34
C ARG A 58 -4.94 -15.35 3.62
N ILE A 59 -3.92 -14.98 4.40
CA ILE A 59 -2.65 -14.50 3.86
C ILE A 59 -1.87 -15.68 3.28
N PHE A 60 -1.44 -15.54 2.03
CA PHE A 60 -0.58 -16.52 1.37
C PHE A 60 0.86 -16.05 1.24
N ASP A 61 1.12 -14.74 1.31
CA ASP A 61 2.46 -14.18 1.19
C ASP A 61 2.53 -12.77 1.82
N THR A 62 3.68 -12.38 2.36
CA THR A 62 3.92 -11.02 2.87
C THR A 62 5.41 -10.81 3.15
N ASN A 63 5.87 -9.56 2.97
CA ASN A 63 7.15 -9.09 3.46
C ASN A 63 7.04 -8.20 4.71
N ILE A 64 5.85 -8.03 5.29
CA ILE A 64 5.62 -7.21 6.49
C ILE A 64 5.68 -8.11 7.74
N LYS A 65 6.62 -7.82 8.63
CA LYS A 65 6.91 -8.68 9.80
C LYS A 65 5.71 -8.83 10.73
N GLU A 66 5.00 -7.74 10.98
CA GLU A 66 3.85 -7.69 11.87
C GLU A 66 2.71 -8.54 11.32
N VAL A 67 2.44 -8.43 10.01
CA VAL A 67 1.44 -9.26 9.32
C VAL A 67 1.85 -10.72 9.34
N ALA A 68 3.14 -11.01 9.13
CA ALA A 68 3.65 -12.37 9.11
C ALA A 68 3.52 -13.04 10.49
N MET A 69 3.83 -12.34 11.58
CA MET A 69 3.82 -12.85 12.95
C MET A 69 2.43 -12.96 13.59
N ASP A 70 1.47 -12.16 13.13
CA ASP A 70 0.12 -12.14 13.68
C ASP A 70 -0.80 -13.10 12.90
N ASN A 71 -1.09 -14.27 13.48
CA ASN A 71 -2.05 -15.22 12.92
C ASN A 71 -3.49 -15.01 13.42
N THR A 72 -3.70 -14.09 14.37
CA THR A 72 -5.03 -13.78 14.90
C THR A 72 -5.75 -12.79 13.99
N THR A 73 -5.08 -11.69 13.65
CA THR A 73 -5.65 -10.67 12.74
C THR A 73 -5.48 -11.09 11.28
N TYR A 74 -4.37 -11.77 10.95
CA TYR A 74 -4.02 -12.15 9.59
C TYR A 74 -3.87 -13.68 9.48
N PRO A 75 -4.98 -14.44 9.53
CA PRO A 75 -4.91 -15.90 9.45
C PRO A 75 -4.22 -16.35 8.15
N LYS A 76 -3.31 -17.31 8.26
CA LYS A 76 -2.51 -17.78 7.12
C LYS A 76 -3.21 -18.91 6.35
N THR A 77 -2.83 -19.07 5.08
CA THR A 77 -3.19 -20.25 4.28
C THR A 77 -2.47 -21.49 4.79
N LEU A 78 -3.00 -22.68 4.50
CA LEU A 78 -2.38 -23.96 4.89
C LEU A 78 -0.99 -24.16 4.28
N THR A 79 -0.74 -23.54 3.12
CA THR A 79 0.53 -23.63 2.38
C THR A 79 1.49 -22.48 2.70
N TYR A 80 1.12 -21.57 3.61
CA TYR A 80 1.97 -20.44 3.98
C TYR A 80 3.26 -20.94 4.63
N THR A 81 4.40 -20.48 4.10
CA THR A 81 5.72 -20.71 4.69
C THR A 81 6.37 -19.39 5.01
N TRP A 82 7.07 -19.35 6.13
CA TRP A 82 7.77 -18.16 6.57
C TRP A 82 9.01 -17.92 5.72
N SER A 83 9.09 -16.76 5.04
CA SER A 83 10.26 -16.40 4.22
C SER A 83 11.47 -15.98 5.05
N GLY A 84 11.26 -15.46 6.27
CA GLY A 84 12.30 -14.87 7.12
C GLY A 84 12.90 -13.57 6.60
N ASN A 85 12.45 -13.08 5.45
CA ASN A 85 13.01 -11.91 4.78
C ASN A 85 12.00 -10.74 4.82
N PHE A 86 12.21 -9.82 5.76
CA PHE A 86 11.40 -8.62 5.95
C PHE A 86 12.07 -7.41 5.32
N LYS A 87 12.08 -7.38 3.99
CA LYS A 87 12.59 -6.27 3.19
C LYS A 87 11.54 -5.85 2.16
N PRO A 88 11.53 -4.58 1.74
CA PRO A 88 10.68 -4.14 0.64
C PRO A 88 10.92 -5.01 -0.60
N LEU A 89 9.82 -5.32 -1.30
CA LEU A 89 9.88 -5.98 -2.59
C LEU A 89 10.29 -4.94 -3.62
N ASN A 90 11.44 -5.16 -4.25
CA ASN A 90 11.97 -4.29 -5.30
C ASN A 90 11.70 -4.93 -6.66
N PHE A 91 11.13 -4.17 -7.58
CA PHE A 91 10.91 -4.60 -8.96
C PHE A 91 10.73 -3.40 -9.90
N THR A 92 10.86 -3.65 -11.21
CA THR A 92 10.61 -2.66 -12.25
C THR A 92 9.19 -2.82 -12.78
N VAL A 93 8.39 -1.76 -12.73
CA VAL A 93 7.00 -1.80 -13.19
C VAL A 93 6.96 -2.05 -14.69
N GLY A 94 6.25 -3.09 -15.12
CA GLY A 94 6.08 -3.48 -16.52
C GLY A 94 7.14 -4.44 -17.04
N ASP A 95 8.09 -4.92 -16.22
CA ASP A 95 9.14 -5.85 -16.65
C ASP A 95 8.67 -7.32 -16.77
N GLY A 96 7.45 -7.62 -16.29
CA GLY A 96 6.86 -8.95 -16.33
C GLY A 96 7.34 -9.92 -15.24
N THR A 97 8.08 -9.44 -14.23
CA THR A 97 8.52 -10.26 -13.10
C THR A 97 7.42 -10.50 -12.06
N MET A 98 6.45 -9.58 -11.97
CA MET A 98 5.31 -9.67 -11.06
C MET A 98 4.07 -10.26 -11.73
N ILE A 99 3.12 -10.76 -10.93
CA ILE A 99 1.81 -11.14 -11.46
C ILE A 99 1.15 -9.94 -12.12
N LYS A 100 0.51 -10.16 -13.28
CA LYS A 100 0.01 -9.10 -14.16
C LYS A 100 -0.88 -8.09 -13.45
N GLY A 101 -1.79 -8.54 -12.59
CA GLY A 101 -2.71 -7.65 -11.88
C GLY A 101 -2.02 -6.78 -10.85
N PHE A 102 -0.96 -7.27 -10.20
CA PHE A 102 -0.17 -6.48 -9.27
C PHE A 102 0.64 -5.40 -9.99
N ASP A 103 1.31 -5.78 -11.08
CA ASP A 103 2.06 -4.86 -11.94
C ASP A 103 1.19 -3.70 -12.46
N LEU A 104 -0.01 -4.02 -12.94
CA LEU A 104 -0.96 -3.01 -13.39
C LEU A 104 -1.52 -2.18 -12.24
N GLY A 105 -1.77 -2.80 -11.08
CA GLY A 105 -2.43 -2.16 -9.95
C GLY A 105 -1.57 -1.12 -9.22
N VAL A 106 -0.24 -1.24 -9.28
CA VAL A 106 0.69 -0.26 -8.71
C VAL A 106 0.84 1.01 -9.55
N ARG A 107 0.47 0.95 -10.84
CA ARG A 107 0.56 2.12 -11.74
C ARG A 107 -0.35 3.24 -11.26
N GLY A 108 0.14 4.46 -11.32
CA GLY A 108 -0.58 5.63 -10.83
C GLY A 108 -0.71 5.72 -9.31
N MET A 109 -0.07 4.81 -8.55
CA MET A 109 0.08 5.01 -7.11
C MET A 109 1.03 6.18 -6.85
N LYS A 110 0.74 6.91 -5.78
CA LYS A 110 1.62 7.93 -5.24
C LYS A 110 2.63 7.30 -4.27
N GLU A 111 3.81 7.88 -4.19
CA GLU A 111 4.77 7.51 -3.14
C GLU A 111 4.12 7.64 -1.75
N GLY A 112 4.29 6.63 -0.91
CA GLY A 112 3.63 6.52 0.39
C GLY A 112 2.16 6.08 0.38
N GLU A 113 1.53 5.93 -0.79
CA GLU A 113 0.15 5.46 -0.88
C GLU A 113 0.03 3.98 -0.48
N THR A 114 -1.03 3.66 0.27
CA THR A 114 -1.46 2.28 0.49
C THR A 114 -2.72 2.02 -0.32
N ARG A 115 -2.73 0.91 -1.08
CA ARG A 115 -3.85 0.53 -1.95
C ARG A 115 -4.13 -0.96 -1.84
N THR A 116 -5.42 -1.33 -1.86
CA THR A 116 -5.83 -2.72 -2.07
C THR A 116 -6.05 -2.95 -3.56
N ILE A 117 -5.32 -3.90 -4.14
CA ILE A 117 -5.44 -4.28 -5.55
C ILE A 117 -6.22 -5.61 -5.60
N ILE A 118 -7.38 -5.61 -6.25
CA ILE A 118 -8.16 -6.82 -6.49
C ILE A 118 -7.71 -7.43 -7.80
N VAL A 119 -7.04 -8.57 -7.72
CA VAL A 119 -6.49 -9.26 -8.89
C VAL A 119 -7.40 -10.43 -9.27
N PRO A 120 -8.03 -10.41 -10.46
CA PRO A 120 -8.79 -11.56 -10.95
C PRO A 120 -7.84 -12.75 -11.26
N PRO A 121 -8.32 -14.00 -11.21
CA PRO A 121 -7.47 -15.19 -11.38
C PRO A 121 -6.64 -15.18 -12.68
N GLU A 122 -7.20 -14.66 -13.77
CA GLU A 122 -6.54 -14.59 -15.08
C GLU A 122 -5.34 -13.62 -15.09
N GLN A 123 -5.26 -12.72 -14.11
CA GLN A 123 -4.17 -11.76 -13.94
C GLN A 123 -3.30 -12.07 -12.71
N GLY A 124 -3.67 -13.08 -11.92
CA GLY A 124 -2.92 -13.57 -10.78
C GLY A 124 -2.17 -14.84 -11.13
N TYR A 125 -2.46 -15.89 -10.36
CA TYR A 125 -1.92 -17.23 -10.58
C TYR A 125 -2.93 -18.05 -11.40
N VAL A 126 -2.69 -18.17 -12.70
CA VAL A 126 -3.55 -18.94 -13.61
C VAL A 126 -3.45 -20.43 -13.27
N PHE A 127 -4.60 -21.10 -13.21
CA PHE A 127 -4.65 -22.54 -13.03
C PHE A 127 -3.99 -23.25 -14.22
N SER A 128 -3.09 -24.19 -13.92
CA SER A 128 -2.45 -25.03 -14.92
C SER A 128 -2.45 -26.47 -14.46
N TRP A 129 -2.96 -27.37 -15.31
CA TRP A 129 -2.90 -28.81 -15.06
C TRP A 129 -1.47 -29.33 -14.90
N LYS A 130 -0.48 -28.63 -15.46
CA LYS A 130 0.94 -28.97 -15.28
C LYS A 130 1.46 -28.71 -13.86
N SER A 131 0.76 -27.87 -13.10
CA SER A 131 1.10 -27.53 -11.71
C SER A 131 0.46 -28.48 -10.69
N VAL A 132 -0.43 -29.37 -11.12
CA VAL A 132 -1.08 -30.37 -10.25
C VAL A 132 -0.08 -31.49 -9.97
N LYS A 133 0.26 -31.67 -8.69
CA LYS A 133 1.06 -32.81 -8.22
C LYS A 133 0.11 -33.85 -7.63
N ASN A 134 0.09 -35.04 -8.21
CA ASN A 134 -0.62 -36.19 -7.65
C ASN A 134 0.28 -36.83 -6.60
N TYR A 135 -0.22 -36.93 -5.37
CA TYR A 135 0.41 -37.69 -4.30
C TYR A 135 -0.46 -38.93 -4.05
N SER A 136 0.07 -40.13 -4.28
CA SER A 136 -0.54 -41.36 -3.77
C SER A 136 -0.01 -41.60 -2.36
N MET A 137 -0.90 -41.60 -1.38
CA MET A 137 -0.56 -42.01 -0.01
C MET A 137 -0.94 -43.49 0.12
N GLU A 138 0.06 -44.36 0.29
CA GLU A 138 -0.16 -45.73 0.76
C GLU A 138 -0.04 -45.69 2.28
N GLU A 139 -1.14 -45.96 2.98
CA GLU A 139 -1.16 -46.02 4.44
C GLU A 139 -1.37 -47.49 4.82
N ASP A 140 -0.33 -48.12 5.37
CA ASP A 140 -0.46 -49.47 5.94
C ASP A 140 -1.21 -49.35 7.26
N ILE A 141 -2.43 -49.88 7.30
CA ILE A 141 -3.20 -49.96 8.53
C ILE A 141 -2.55 -51.04 9.40
N PRO A 142 -2.01 -50.70 10.59
CA PRO A 142 -1.51 -51.71 11.50
C PRO A 142 -2.66 -52.62 11.92
N VAL A 143 -2.56 -53.90 11.58
CA VAL A 143 -3.44 -54.99 12.05
C VAL A 143 -3.07 -55.42 13.47
#